data_AF-A0A6N7VRU0-F1
#
_entry.id   AF-A0A6N7VRU0-F1
#
_cell.length_a   1.000
_cell.length_b   1.000
_cell.length_c   1.000
_cell.angle_alpha   90.00
_cell.angle_beta   90.00
_cell.angle_gamma   90.00
#
_symmetry.space_group_name_H-M   'P 1'
#
loop_
_entity.id
_entity.type
_entity.pdbx_description
1 polymer ?
#
loop_
_entity_poly.entity_id
_entity_poly.type
_entity_poly.pdbx_seq_one_letter_code
_entity_poly.pdbx_strand_id
1 'polypeptide(L)'
;MAHGPVRSDFERALKAARRDKLIYARHAGTVAAARALADKIDAWDVIVQWANDDVRAAGGGRPAVPDNDNTSIPAFLKYMNDLGLTPAADVARAKDQARTESMKASSSKAGGAPVGKLQALQEGVGLKAYRGEATA
;
A
#
# COMPACT_ATOMS: atom_id res chain seq x y z
N MET A 1 15.70 -29.24 -8.90
CA MET A 1 16.04 -28.37 -10.06
C MET A 1 16.68 -27.12 -9.50
N ALA A 2 17.79 -26.65 -10.05
CA ALA A 2 18.36 -25.37 -9.67
C ALA A 2 17.45 -24.25 -10.21
N HIS A 3 17.11 -23.28 -9.37
CA HIS A 3 16.40 -22.08 -9.80
C HIS A 3 17.36 -21.16 -10.57
N GLY A 4 16.83 -20.33 -11.47
CA GLY A 4 17.63 -19.27 -12.07
C GLY A 4 18.03 -18.19 -11.05
N PRO A 5 18.83 -17.20 -11.48
CA PRO A 5 19.36 -16.17 -10.59
C PRO A 5 18.27 -15.34 -9.91
N VAL A 6 17.22 -14.94 -10.64
CA VAL A 6 16.15 -14.10 -10.10
C VAL A 6 15.36 -14.85 -9.04
N ARG A 7 14.98 -16.10 -9.30
CA ARG A 7 14.28 -16.91 -8.31
C ARG A 7 15.15 -17.24 -7.10
N SER A 8 16.43 -17.53 -7.31
CA SER A 8 17.37 -17.79 -6.20
C SER A 8 17.54 -16.58 -5.29
N ASP A 9 17.67 -15.39 -5.87
CA ASP A 9 17.76 -14.13 -5.13
C ASP A 9 16.45 -13.79 -4.41
N PHE A 10 15.32 -14.04 -5.06
CA PHE A 10 14.00 -13.88 -4.45
C PHE A 10 13.82 -14.78 -3.22
N GLU A 11 14.19 -16.07 -3.30
CA GLU A 11 14.09 -16.97 -2.13
C GLU A 11 15.02 -16.55 -0.99
N ARG A 12 16.21 -16.02 -1.30
CA ARG A 12 17.12 -15.47 -0.29
C ARG A 12 16.51 -14.25 0.42
N ALA A 13 15.91 -13.33 -0.34
CA ALA A 13 15.20 -12.18 0.21
C ALA A 13 13.97 -12.61 1.04
N LEU A 14 13.19 -13.57 0.54
CA LEU A 14 12.02 -14.13 1.24
C LEU A 14 12.42 -14.78 2.57
N LYS A 15 13.56 -15.49 2.62
CA LYS A 15 14.10 -16.07 3.84
C LYS A 15 14.45 -14.98 4.88
N ALA A 16 15.11 -13.91 4.45
CA ALA A 16 15.40 -12.77 5.33
C ALA A 16 14.11 -12.10 5.84
N ALA A 17 13.15 -11.83 4.96
CA ALA A 17 11.86 -11.23 5.32
C ALA A 17 11.05 -12.08 6.32
N ARG A 18 11.10 -13.41 6.20
CA ARG A 18 10.47 -14.33 7.18
C ARG A 18 11.17 -14.30 8.53
N ARG A 19 12.50 -14.31 8.55
CA ARG A 19 13.30 -14.17 9.78
C ARG A 19 12.94 -12.87 10.51
N ASP A 20 12.78 -11.79 9.75
CA ASP A 20 12.47 -10.46 10.26
C ASP A 20 10.95 -10.26 10.51
N LYS A 21 10.16 -11.34 10.40
CA LYS A 21 8.70 -11.40 10.64
C LYS A 21 7.90 -10.38 9.82
N LEU A 22 8.32 -10.08 8.59
CA LEU A 22 7.63 -9.18 7.66
C LEU A 22 6.63 -9.93 6.77
N ILE A 23 6.72 -11.26 6.71
CA ILE A 23 5.87 -12.11 5.88
C ILE A 23 5.17 -13.16 6.73
N TYR A 24 3.84 -13.21 6.63
CA TYR A 24 2.96 -14.12 7.36
C TYR A 24 2.20 -15.06 6.42
N ALA A 25 1.47 -16.02 6.99
CA ALA A 25 0.69 -17.01 6.23
C ALA A 25 -0.33 -16.37 5.26
N ARG A 26 -0.95 -15.24 5.65
CA ARG A 26 -1.89 -14.48 4.81
C ARG A 26 -1.26 -13.93 3.52
N HIS A 27 0.07 -13.88 3.41
CA HIS A 27 0.78 -13.41 2.21
C HIS A 27 1.10 -14.56 1.23
N ALA A 28 0.65 -15.79 1.50
CA ALA A 28 1.02 -16.97 0.71
C ALA A 28 0.71 -16.83 -0.79
N GLY A 29 -0.45 -16.26 -1.15
CA GLY A 29 -0.83 -16.02 -2.54
C GLY A 29 0.10 -15.05 -3.25
N THR A 30 0.41 -13.91 -2.62
CA THR A 30 1.39 -12.92 -3.10
C THR A 30 2.76 -13.54 -3.30
N VAL A 31 3.23 -14.35 -2.34
CA VAL A 31 4.52 -15.04 -2.41
C VAL A 31 4.54 -16.05 -3.55
N ALA A 32 3.46 -16.82 -3.74
CA ALA A 32 3.36 -17.79 -4.84
C ALA A 32 3.37 -17.10 -6.22
N ALA A 33 2.67 -15.98 -6.37
CA ALA A 33 2.68 -15.20 -7.61
C ALA A 33 4.05 -14.58 -7.89
N ALA A 34 4.72 -14.01 -6.88
CA ALA A 34 6.07 -13.48 -7.03
C ALA A 34 7.10 -14.56 -7.42
N ARG A 35 6.93 -15.78 -6.89
CA ARG A 35 7.71 -16.96 -7.25
C ARG A 35 7.53 -17.35 -8.72
N ALA A 36 6.28 -17.45 -9.16
CA ALA A 36 5.97 -17.75 -10.56
C ALA A 36 6.53 -16.68 -11.51
N LEU A 37 6.49 -15.40 -11.11
CA LEU A 37 7.09 -14.32 -11.87
C LEU A 37 8.61 -14.47 -11.99
N ALA A 38 9.28 -14.76 -10.88
CA ALA A 38 10.73 -14.97 -10.89
C ALA A 38 11.13 -16.15 -11.78
N ASP A 39 10.40 -17.27 -11.71
CA ASP A 39 10.62 -18.42 -12.61
C ASP A 39 10.42 -18.04 -14.08
N LYS A 40 9.39 -17.25 -14.37
CA LYS A 40 9.10 -16.76 -15.72
C LYS A 40 10.22 -15.86 -16.25
N ILE A 41 10.75 -14.96 -15.42
CA ILE A 41 11.85 -14.08 -15.81
C ILE A 41 13.11 -14.92 -16.10
N ASP A 42 13.46 -15.85 -15.22
CA ASP A 42 14.63 -16.72 -15.39
C ASP A 42 14.52 -17.59 -16.65
N ALA A 43 13.33 -18.07 -16.99
CA ALA A 43 13.11 -18.91 -18.16
C ALA A 43 13.11 -18.13 -19.49
N TRP A 44 12.84 -16.82 -19.47
CA TRP A 44 12.61 -16.05 -20.68
C TRP A 44 13.85 -16.00 -21.59
N ASP A 45 15.02 -15.74 -21.02
CA ASP A 45 16.27 -15.68 -21.78
C ASP A 45 16.60 -17.03 -22.44
N VAL A 46 16.32 -18.13 -21.73
CA VAL A 46 16.51 -19.49 -22.24
C VAL A 46 15.55 -19.78 -23.41
N ILE A 47 14.27 -19.40 -23.28
CA ILE A 47 13.27 -19.57 -24.34
C ILE A 47 13.66 -18.78 -25.59
N VAL A 48 14.11 -17.53 -25.42
CA VAL A 48 14.57 -16.70 -26.54
C VAL A 48 15.82 -17.29 -27.18
N GLN A 49 16.74 -17.84 -26.40
CA GLN A 49 17.92 -18.52 -26.93
C GLN A 49 17.54 -19.74 -27.76
N TRP A 50 16.67 -20.62 -27.26
CA TRP A 50 16.18 -21.78 -28.01
C TRP A 50 15.51 -21.38 -29.32
N ALA A 51 14.66 -20.35 -29.30
CA ALA A 51 14.00 -19.86 -30.51
C ALA A 51 14.99 -19.33 -31.56
N ASN A 52 16.12 -18.74 -31.13
CA ASN A 52 17.18 -18.31 -32.04
C ASN A 52 17.97 -19.49 -32.60
N ASP A 53 18.27 -20.49 -31.77
CA ASP A 53 19.00 -21.69 -32.18
C ASP A 53 18.19 -22.49 -33.21
N ASP A 54 16.88 -22.61 -33.02
CA ASP A 54 15.96 -23.25 -33.97
C ASP A 54 15.96 -22.56 -35.33
N VAL A 55 15.93 -21.22 -35.36
CA VAL A 55 16.01 -20.44 -36.61
C VAL A 55 17.35 -20.62 -37.31
N ARG A 56 18.45 -20.64 -36.54
CA ARG A 56 19.79 -20.89 -37.10
C ARG A 56 19.88 -22.28 -37.73
N ALA A 57 19.33 -23.29 -37.05
CA ALA A 57 19.27 -24.65 -37.56
C ALA A 57 18.39 -24.78 -38.82
N ALA A 58 17.30 -24.01 -38.90
CA ALA A 58 16.38 -24.00 -40.05
C ALA A 58 16.88 -23.19 -41.27
N GLY A 59 18.04 -22.52 -41.17
CA GLY A 59 18.61 -21.76 -42.29
C GLY A 59 18.11 -20.31 -42.40
N GLY A 60 17.52 -19.75 -41.34
CA GLY A 60 17.09 -18.35 -41.27
C GLY A 60 15.59 -18.16 -41.05
N GLY A 61 15.18 -16.90 -40.84
CA GLY A 61 13.80 -16.52 -40.54
C GLY A 61 13.66 -15.72 -39.25
N ARG A 62 12.41 -15.50 -38.80
CA ARG A 62 12.11 -14.81 -37.54
C ARG A 62 11.92 -15.84 -36.41
N PRO A 63 12.58 -15.68 -35.25
CA PRO A 63 12.37 -16.55 -34.09
C PRO A 63 10.90 -16.56 -33.66
N ALA A 64 10.36 -17.76 -33.50
CA ALA A 64 9.03 -17.97 -32.96
C ALA A 64 9.13 -18.03 -31.43
N VAL A 65 8.88 -16.89 -30.77
CA VAL A 65 8.85 -16.80 -29.32
C VAL A 65 7.38 -16.76 -28.86
N PRO A 66 6.97 -17.53 -27.84
CA PRO A 66 5.63 -17.45 -27.29
C PRO A 66 5.29 -16.04 -26.80
N ASP A 67 4.02 -15.65 -26.91
CA ASP A 67 3.57 -14.35 -26.42
C ASP A 67 3.79 -14.22 -24.90
N ASN A 68 4.51 -13.15 -24.52
CA ASN A 68 4.83 -12.91 -23.13
C ASN A 68 3.71 -12.14 -22.42
N ASP A 69 2.94 -12.82 -21.57
CA ASP A 69 1.96 -12.15 -20.70
C ASP A 69 2.62 -11.33 -19.58
N ASN A 70 2.78 -10.03 -19.82
CA ASN A 70 3.35 -9.08 -18.86
C ASN A 70 2.30 -8.39 -17.98
N THR A 71 1.04 -8.83 -18.02
CA THR A 71 -0.08 -8.09 -17.44
C THR A 71 -0.74 -8.81 -16.27
N SER A 72 -0.94 -10.12 -16.36
CA SER A 72 -1.74 -10.85 -15.37
C SER A 72 -1.13 -10.86 -13.98
N ILE A 73 0.18 -11.06 -13.87
CA ILE A 73 0.86 -11.11 -12.56
C ILE A 73 0.86 -9.72 -11.88
N PRO A 74 1.24 -8.62 -12.54
CA PRO A 74 1.11 -7.28 -11.95
C PRO A 74 -0.32 -6.96 -11.52
N ALA A 75 -1.32 -7.30 -12.34
CA ALA A 75 -2.73 -7.11 -11.99
C ALA A 75 -3.14 -7.92 -10.76
N PHE A 76 -2.72 -9.19 -10.67
CA PHE A 76 -2.96 -10.04 -9.52
C PHE A 76 -2.30 -9.49 -8.24
N LEU A 77 -1.03 -9.06 -8.32
CA LEU A 77 -0.32 -8.49 -7.16
C LEU A 77 -0.96 -7.18 -6.69
N LYS A 78 -1.43 -6.34 -7.62
CA LYS A 78 -2.22 -5.15 -7.28
C LYS A 78 -3.52 -5.53 -6.57
N TYR A 79 -4.27 -6.50 -7.09
CA TYR A 79 -5.48 -6.98 -6.44
C TYR A 79 -5.21 -7.53 -5.04
N MET A 80 -4.13 -8.30 -4.84
CA MET A 80 -3.70 -8.74 -3.52
C MET A 80 -3.36 -7.57 -2.59
N ASN A 81 -2.74 -6.50 -3.11
CA ASN A 81 -2.45 -5.30 -2.34
C ASN A 81 -3.74 -4.58 -1.90
N ASP A 82 -4.71 -4.47 -2.78
CA ASP A 82 -6.01 -3.84 -2.50
C ASP A 82 -6.80 -4.64 -1.45
N LEU A 83 -6.68 -5.97 -1.44
CA LEU A 83 -7.21 -6.84 -0.38
C LEU A 83 -6.41 -6.80 0.93
N GLY A 84 -5.28 -6.11 0.96
CA GLY A 84 -4.40 -6.08 2.11
C GLY A 84 -3.62 -7.37 2.35
N LEU A 85 -3.37 -8.17 1.32
CA LEU A 85 -2.67 -9.46 1.40
C LEU A 85 -1.19 -9.35 0.99
N THR A 86 -0.62 -8.16 1.10
CA THR A 86 0.79 -7.86 0.82
C THR A 86 1.45 -7.22 2.04
N PRO A 87 2.77 -7.41 2.22
CA PRO A 87 3.53 -6.69 3.25
C PRO A 87 3.43 -5.16 3.12
N ALA A 88 3.35 -4.65 1.88
CA ALA A 88 3.20 -3.23 1.62
C ALA A 88 1.87 -2.68 2.15
N ALA A 89 0.78 -3.44 2.00
CA ALA A 89 -0.52 -3.04 2.51
C ALA A 89 -0.60 -3.09 4.05
N ASP A 90 0.12 -4.01 4.69
CA ASP A 90 0.24 -4.02 6.16
C ASP A 90 0.94 -2.74 6.67
N VAL A 91 2.02 -2.31 6.00
CA VAL A 91 2.71 -1.04 6.33
C VAL A 91 1.81 0.17 6.11
N ALA A 92 1.05 0.21 5.02
CA ALA A 92 0.11 1.30 4.74
C ALA A 92 -0.96 1.39 5.85
N ARG A 93 -1.56 0.26 6.23
CA ARG A 93 -2.55 0.18 7.28
C ARG A 93 -2.01 0.65 8.63
N ALA A 94 -0.80 0.22 8.99
CA ALA A 94 -0.15 0.64 10.24
C ALA A 94 0.08 2.16 10.29
N LYS A 95 0.47 2.77 9.16
CA LYS A 95 0.63 4.23 9.04
C LYS A 95 -0.70 4.97 9.21
N ASP A 96 -1.77 4.48 8.59
CA ASP A 96 -3.09 5.10 8.70
C ASP A 96 -3.65 5.02 10.13
N GLN A 97 -3.43 3.90 10.81
CA GLN A 97 -3.78 3.73 12.23
C GLN A 97 -3.02 4.72 13.11
N ALA A 98 -1.70 4.80 12.96
CA ALA A 98 -0.87 5.74 13.73
C ALA A 98 -1.27 7.20 13.49
N ARG A 99 -1.64 7.57 12.26
CA ARG A 99 -2.16 8.91 11.93
C ARG A 99 -3.51 9.19 12.60
N THR A 100 -4.39 8.20 12.64
CA THR A 100 -5.72 8.32 13.27
C THR A 100 -5.61 8.46 14.79
N GLU A 101 -4.70 7.71 15.42
CA GLU A 101 -4.44 7.78 16.86
C GLU A 101 -3.83 9.12 17.28
N SER A 102 -2.87 9.63 16.51
CA SER A 102 -2.28 10.95 16.76
C SER A 102 -3.29 12.09 16.58
N MET A 103 -4.23 11.99 15.64
CA MET A 103 -5.36 12.92 15.50
C MET A 103 -6.34 12.85 16.68
N LYS A 104 -6.67 11.64 17.16
CA LYS A 104 -7.51 11.49 18.37
C LYS A 104 -6.85 12.07 19.62
N ALA A 105 -5.56 11.80 19.84
CA ALA A 105 -4.80 12.29 21.00
C ALA A 105 -4.62 13.82 21.00
N SER A 106 -4.56 14.46 19.84
CA SER A 106 -4.51 15.92 19.72
C SER A 106 -5.88 16.56 19.95
N SER A 107 -6.98 15.90 19.56
CA SER A 107 -8.34 16.37 19.85
C SER A 107 -8.72 16.29 21.34
N SER A 108 -8.25 15.28 22.08
CA SER A 108 -8.55 15.14 23.51
C SER A 108 -7.79 16.14 24.38
N LYS A 109 -6.62 16.64 23.92
CA LYS A 109 -5.82 17.63 24.64
C LYS A 109 -6.35 19.07 24.49
N ALA A 110 -7.22 19.32 23.50
CA ALA A 110 -7.86 20.63 23.28
C ALA A 110 -9.20 20.81 24.01
N GLY A 111 -9.76 19.75 24.63
CA GLY A 111 -11.07 19.76 25.30
C GLY A 111 -11.10 20.26 26.75
N GLY A 112 -10.00 20.78 27.28
CA GLY A 112 -9.85 21.20 28.68
C GLY A 112 -9.69 22.71 28.87
N ALA A 113 -10.54 23.53 28.25
CA ALA A 113 -10.63 24.96 28.58
C ALA A 113 -11.88 25.17 29.46
N PRO A 114 -11.77 25.77 30.66
CA PRO A 114 -12.93 25.92 31.54
C PRO A 114 -13.94 26.88 30.90
N VAL A 115 -15.15 26.38 30.68
CA VAL A 115 -16.34 27.09 30.13
C VAL A 115 -16.83 28.22 31.07
N GLY A 116 -16.05 28.62 32.08
CA GLY A 116 -16.45 29.56 33.14
C GLY A 116 -16.21 31.05 32.88
N LYS A 117 -15.56 31.47 31.78
CA LYS A 117 -15.18 32.89 31.57
C LYS A 117 -15.97 33.65 30.51
N LEU A 118 -16.87 33.01 29.77
CA LEU A 118 -17.69 33.71 28.76
C LEU A 118 -19.00 34.27 29.33
N GLN A 119 -19.42 33.86 30.52
CA GLN A 119 -20.65 34.36 31.15
C GLN A 119 -20.47 35.71 31.89
N ALA A 120 -19.22 36.12 32.17
CA ALA A 120 -18.92 37.37 32.89
C ALA A 120 -18.81 38.62 32.00
N LEU A 121 -18.98 38.50 30.68
CA LEU A 121 -18.95 39.65 29.75
C LEU A 121 -20.35 40.12 29.32
N GLN A 122 -21.41 39.40 29.68
CA GLN A 122 -22.78 39.74 29.29
C GLN A 122 -23.55 40.54 30.35
N GLU A 123 -22.99 40.70 31.56
CA GLU A 123 -23.60 41.48 32.65
C GLU A 123 -23.11 42.94 32.72
N GLY A 124 -22.23 43.36 31.80
CA GLY A 124 -21.58 44.68 31.84
C GLY A 124 -22.18 45.79 30.96
N VAL A 125 -23.28 45.56 30.24
CA VAL A 125 -23.88 46.57 29.35
C VAL A 125 -25.14 47.13 29.99
N GLY A 126 -24.97 48.23 30.72
CA GLY A 126 -26.03 48.99 31.35
C GLY A 126 -27.11 49.43 30.37
N LEU A 127 -28.36 49.13 30.71
CA LEU A 127 -29.55 49.75 30.15
C LEU A 127 -29.47 51.28 30.38
N LYS A 128 -29.27 52.06 29.33
CA LYS A 128 -29.72 53.46 29.32
C LYS A 128 -31.20 53.49 29.00
N ALA A 129 -31.97 53.92 29.98
CA ALA A 129 -33.38 54.19 29.92
C ALA A 129 -33.72 55.20 28.79
N TYR A 130 -34.72 54.88 27.98
CA TYR A 130 -35.53 55.86 27.26
C TYR A 130 -36.98 55.67 27.71
N ARG A 131 -37.39 56.48 28.68
CA ARG A 131 -38.80 56.66 29.09
C ARG A 131 -39.28 57.93 28.40
N GLY A 132 -39.85 57.78 27.21
CA GLY A 132 -40.61 58.85 26.55
C GLY A 132 -42.01 58.87 27.14
N GLU A 133 -42.33 59.96 27.84
CA GLU A 133 -43.66 60.23 28.37
C GLU A 133 -44.64 60.54 27.23
N ALA A 134 -45.86 60.02 27.35
CA ALA A 134 -47.00 60.39 26.53
C ALA A 134 -47.76 61.52 27.22
N THR A 135 -48.07 62.61 26.50
CA THR A 135 -49.26 63.43 26.78
C THR A 135 -49.78 64.09 25.50
N ALA A 136 -51.09 63.89 25.29
CA ALA A 136 -52.11 64.67 24.56
C ALA A 136 -51.81 65.23 23.16
#